data_AF-X1QXY5-F1
#
_entry.id   AF-X1QXY5-F1
#
_cell.length_a   1.000
_cell.length_b   1.000
_cell.length_c   1.000
_cell.angle_alpha   90.00
_cell.angle_beta   90.00
_cell.angle_gamma   90.00
#
_symmetry.space_group_name_H-M   'P 1'
#
loop_
_entity.id
_entity.type
_entity.pdbx_description
1 polymer ?
#
loop_
_entity_poly.entity_id
_entity_poly.type
_entity_poly.pdbx_seq_one_letter_code
_entity_poly.pdbx_strand_id
1 'polypeptide(L)' 'MKAEIISIGSEILRGQIVDTNANFIAQKLTELSIDLNYISAVGDNQKMLLSL' A
#
# COMPACT_ATOMS: atom_id res chain seq x y z
N MET A 1 5.24 15.05 8.12
CA MET A 1 5.54 13.64 8.47
C MET A 1 5.58 12.84 7.18
N LYS A 2 6.44 11.80 7.07
CA LYS A 2 6.53 10.97 5.86
C LYS A 2 5.82 9.64 6.09
N ALA A 3 5.02 9.19 5.12
CA ALA A 3 4.27 7.94 5.17
C ALA A 3 4.59 7.04 3.96
N GLU A 4 4.30 5.76 4.13
CA GLU A 4 4.28 4.73 3.10
C GLU A 4 3.04 3.86 3.32
N ILE A 5 2.42 3.42 2.23
CA ILE A 5 1.34 2.44 2.25
C ILE A 5 1.88 1.12 1.71
N ILE A 6 1.69 0.04 2.48
CA ILE A 6 2.02 -1.33 2.06
C ILE A 6 0.73 -2.14 2.06
N SER A 7 0.26 -2.48 0.86
CA SER A 7 -0.91 -3.33 0.68
C SER A 7 -0.50 -4.80 0.60
N ILE A 8 -1.11 -5.65 1.42
CA ILE A 8 -0.81 -7.08 1.49
C ILE A 8 -1.93 -7.84 0.78
N GLY A 9 -1.59 -8.58 -0.28
CA GLY A 9 -2.53 -9.41 -1.03
C GLY A 9 -1.92 -9.93 -2.33
N SER A 10 -1.86 -11.25 -2.50
CA SER A 10 -1.35 -11.88 -3.73
C SER A 10 -2.26 -11.60 -4.93
N GLU A 11 -3.56 -11.43 -4.71
CA GLU A 11 -4.58 -11.06 -5.67
C GLU A 11 -4.37 -9.66 -6.27
N ILE A 12 -3.80 -8.73 -5.49
CA ILE A 12 -3.41 -7.39 -5.95
C ILE A 12 -2.25 -7.55 -6.94
N LEU A 13 -1.22 -8.31 -6.57
CA LEU A 13 -0.06 -8.58 -7.43
C LEU A 13 -0.42 -9.35 -8.71
N ARG A 14 -1.43 -10.21 -8.63
CA ARG A 14 -1.94 -10.98 -9.79
C ARG A 14 -2.90 -10.17 -10.67
N GLY A 15 -3.21 -8.93 -10.30
CA GLY A 15 -4.13 -8.07 -11.06
C GLY A 15 -5.59 -8.55 -11.03
N GLN A 16 -5.95 -9.41 -10.08
CA GLN A 16 -7.33 -9.91 -9.94
C GLN A 16 -8.23 -8.86 -9.30
N ILE A 17 -7.67 -8.04 -8.41
CA ILE A 17 -8.35 -6.94 -7.72
C ILE A 17 -7.48 -5.68 -7.85
N VAL A 18 -8.15 -4.53 -8.03
CA VAL A 18 -7.52 -3.21 -7.99
C VAL A 18 -7.39 -2.78 -6.53
N ASP A 19 -6.21 -2.32 -6.13
CA ASP A 19 -5.96 -1.80 -4.78
C ASP A 19 -6.59 -0.42 -4.58
N THR A 20 -7.89 -0.40 -4.28
CA THR A 20 -8.62 0.83 -3.95
C THR A 20 -8.38 1.30 -2.51
N ASN A 21 -7.87 0.43 -1.64
CA ASN A 21 -7.57 0.74 -0.25
C ASN A 21 -6.42 1.75 -0.15
N ALA A 22 -5.34 1.53 -0.89
CA ALA A 22 -4.21 2.47 -0.93
C ALA A 22 -4.66 3.86 -1.41
N ASN A 23 -5.54 3.93 -2.41
CA ASN A 23 -6.07 5.21 -2.91
C ASN A 23 -6.92 5.92 -1.85
N PHE A 24 -7.80 5.19 -1.15
CA PHE A 24 -8.61 5.76 -0.06
C PHE A 24 -7.73 6.31 1.08
N ILE A 25 -6.71 5.56 1.51
CA ILE A 25 -5.80 5.98 2.58
C ILE A 25 -4.95 7.17 2.14
N ALA A 26 -4.42 7.17 0.92
CA ALA A 26 -3.62 8.28 0.39
C ALA A 26 -4.38 9.62 0.39
N GLN A 27 -5.66 9.60 0.05
CA GLN A 27 -6.53 10.78 0.14
C GLN A 27 -6.64 11.26 1.60
N LYS A 28 -6.82 10.36 2.56
CA LYS A 28 -6.87 10.70 3.99
C LYS A 28 -5.55 11.24 4.52
N LEU A 29 -4.41 10.70 4.09
CA LEU A 29 -3.10 11.25 4.45
C LEU A 29 -2.91 12.67 3.91
N THR A 30 -3.40 12.93 2.69
CA THR A 30 -3.37 14.26 2.07
C THR A 30 -4.22 15.26 2.85
N GLU A 31 -5.43 14.89 3.26
CA GLU A 31 -6.30 15.71 4.13
C GLU A 31 -5.61 16.10 5.45
N LEU A 32 -4.73 15.22 5.96
CA LEU A 32 -3.97 15.42 7.20
C LEU A 32 -2.62 16.13 6.99
N SER A 33 -2.30 16.59 5.76
CA SER A 33 -1.01 17.19 5.41
C SER A 33 0.19 16.27 5.72
N ILE A 34 0.02 14.97 5.46
CA ILE A 34 1.07 13.95 5.59
C ILE A 34 1.56 13.58 4.18
N ASP A 35 2.87 13.71 3.95
CA ASP A 35 3.48 13.39 2.66
C ASP A 35 3.62 11.87 2.51
N LEU A 36 2.96 11.33 1.49
CA LEU A 36 3.07 9.92 1.10
C LEU A 36 4.14 9.78 0.01
N ASN A 37 5.22 9.04 0.29
CA ASN A 37 6.33 8.89 -0.66
C ASN A 37 6.20 7.63 -1.52
N TYR A 38 5.64 6.56 -0.95
CA TYR A 38 5.59 5.25 -1.59
C TYR A 38 4.25 4.56 -1.34
N ILE A 39 3.80 3.84 -2.36
CA ILE A 39 2.71 2.87 -2.28
C ILE A 39 3.27 1.58 -2.87
N SER A 40 3.32 0.54 -2.04
CA SER A 40 3.88 -0.76 -2.38
C SER A 40 2.80 -1.83 -2.19
N ALA A 41 2.81 -2.87 -3.03
CA ALA A 41 2.00 -4.07 -2.81
C ALA A 41 2.91 -5.27 -2.62
N VAL A 42 2.55 -6.16 -1.70
CA VAL A 42 3.28 -7.41 -1.41
C VAL A 42 2.33 -8.59 -1.34
N GLY A 43 2.87 -9.78 -1.60
CA GLY A 43 2.14 -11.02 -1.42
C GLY A 43 1.89 -11.32 0.07
N ASP A 44 1.01 -12.27 0.31
CA ASP A 44 0.58 -12.76 1.63
C ASP A 44 1.66 -13.58 2.38
N ASN A 45 2.82 -13.80 1.76
CA ASN A 45 3.93 -14.49 2.41
C ASN A 45 4.73 -13.52 3.30
N GLN A 46 4.88 -13.85 4.58
CA GLN A 46 5.68 -13.09 5.54
C GLN A 46 7.09 -12.75 5.02
N LYS A 47 7.74 -13.64 4.27
CA LYS A 47 9.07 -13.39 3.69
C LYS A 47 9.07 -12.22 2.71
N MET A 48 7.98 -12.02 1.96
CA MET A 48 7.85 -10.91 1.02
C MET A 48 7.74 -9.58 1.75
N LEU A 49 6.93 -9.53 2.82
CA LEU A 49 6.82 -8.34 3.67
C LEU A 49 8.16 -7.97 4.32
N LEU A 50 8.93 -8.97 4.78
CA LEU A 50 10.24 -8.76 5.40
C LEU A 50 11.36 -8.40 4.40
N SER A 51 11.08 -8.42 3.09
CA SER A 51 12.05 -8.11 2.04
C SER A 51 11.90 -6.71 1.42
N LEU A 52 10.91 -5.94 1.88
CA LEU A 52 10.76 -4.51 1.56
C LEU A 52 11.80 -3.68 2.31
#